data_AF-A0A379WTK4-F1
#
_entry.id   AF-A0A379WTK4-F1
#
_cell.length_a   1.000
_cell.length_b   1.000
_cell.length_c   1.000
_cell.angle_alpha   90.00
_cell.angle_beta   90.00
_cell.angle_gamma   90.00
#
_symmetry.space_group_name_H-M   'P 1'
#
loop_
_entity.id
_entity.type
_entity.pdbx_description
1 polymer ?
#
loop_
_entity_poly.entity_id
_entity_poly.type
_entity_poly.pdbx_seq_one_letter_code
_entity_poly.pdbx_strand_id
1 'polypeptide(L)'
;MVKCVSSFLLFSLLSVQAMSAESHIDLHQPKDFVDITTVAPDVQVDIRYFTSHNFIGRPIKGYNAPVCLLTRPAANAVKQVADRLRPLDLP
;
A
#
# COMPACT_ATOMS: atom_id res chain seq x y z
N MET A 1 -2.44 25.72 -53.43
CA MET A 1 -2.58 24.30 -53.04
C MET A 1 -2.62 24.19 -51.52
N VAL A 2 -3.64 24.80 -50.90
CA VAL A 2 -3.75 25.04 -49.44
C VAL A 2 -4.62 23.96 -48.76
N LYS A 3 -4.92 22.87 -49.49
CA LYS A 3 -5.81 21.78 -49.03
C LYS A 3 -5.07 20.64 -48.31
N CYS A 4 -3.74 20.56 -48.40
CA CYS A 4 -2.96 19.49 -47.76
C CYS A 4 -2.63 19.73 -46.28
N VAL A 5 -2.64 20.97 -45.80
CA VAL A 5 -2.32 21.29 -44.39
C VAL A 5 -3.53 21.06 -43.47
N SER A 6 -4.76 21.17 -44.01
CA SER A 6 -6.00 21.03 -43.26
C SER A 6 -6.35 19.58 -42.89
N SER A 7 -5.78 18.58 -43.57
CA SER A 7 -6.03 17.16 -43.26
C SER A 7 -5.15 16.62 -42.14
N PHE A 8 -4.04 17.29 -41.81
CA PHE A 8 -3.15 16.88 -40.71
C PHE A 8 -3.60 17.43 -39.35
N LEU A 9 -4.29 18.58 -39.33
CA LEU A 9 -4.79 19.17 -38.08
C LEU A 9 -6.04 18.45 -37.53
N LEU A 10 -6.83 17.77 -38.38
CA LEU A 10 -8.00 17.01 -37.93
C LEU A 10 -7.64 15.63 -37.35
N PHE A 11 -6.46 15.08 -37.68
CA PHE A 11 -5.99 13.80 -37.14
C PHE A 11 -5.30 13.95 -35.77
N SER A 12 -4.83 15.16 -35.45
CA SER A 12 -4.14 15.46 -34.17
C SER A 12 -5.08 15.61 -32.97
N LEU A 13 -6.38 15.82 -33.16
CA LEU A 13 -7.33 16.03 -32.05
C LEU A 13 -8.10 14.78 -31.60
N LEU A 14 -8.06 13.67 -32.36
CA LEU A 14 -8.76 12.43 -31.99
C LEU A 14 -7.90 11.42 -31.21
N SER A 15 -6.57 11.57 -31.15
CA SER A 15 -5.69 10.60 -30.48
C SER A 15 -5.45 10.87 -28.99
N VAL A 16 -5.93 11.99 -28.42
CA VAL A 16 -5.61 12.38 -27.03
C VAL A 16 -6.59 11.81 -25.99
N GLN A 17 -7.71 11.21 -26.38
CA GLN A 17 -8.80 10.89 -25.45
C GLN A 17 -8.89 9.42 -24.99
N ALA A 18 -7.85 8.60 -25.17
CA ALA A 18 -7.90 7.19 -24.82
C ALA A 18 -6.72 6.73 -23.96
N MET A 19 -6.59 7.29 -22.76
CA MET A 19 -5.99 6.54 -21.63
C MET A 19 -6.33 7.18 -20.27
N SER A 20 -7.61 7.40 -19.97
CA SER A 20 -8.04 7.42 -18.57
C SER A 20 -8.16 5.97 -18.13
N ALA A 21 -7.03 5.36 -17.77
CA ALA A 21 -7.09 4.18 -16.94
C ALA A 21 -7.51 4.65 -15.54
N GLU A 22 -8.81 4.77 -15.31
CA GLU A 22 -9.33 4.83 -13.93
C GLU A 22 -8.86 3.54 -13.27
N SER A 23 -7.77 3.61 -12.51
CA SER A 23 -7.45 2.60 -11.53
C SER A 23 -8.56 2.67 -10.50
N HIS A 24 -9.62 1.88 -10.70
CA HIS A 24 -10.60 1.64 -9.67
C HIS A 24 -9.85 0.96 -8.52
N ILE A 25 -9.42 1.77 -7.54
CA ILE A 25 -8.83 1.24 -6.32
C ILE A 25 -9.94 0.42 -5.69
N ASP A 26 -9.75 -0.88 -5.72
CA ASP A 26 -10.63 -1.80 -5.04
C ASP A 26 -10.50 -1.55 -3.54
N LEU A 27 -11.40 -0.73 -2.99
CA LEU A 27 -11.44 -0.33 -1.57
C LEU A 27 -11.83 -1.50 -0.64
N HIS A 28 -11.77 -2.74 -1.11
CA HIS A 28 -11.90 -3.93 -0.27
C HIS A 28 -10.64 -4.14 0.59
N GLN A 29 -10.20 -3.13 1.33
CA GLN A 29 -9.54 -3.44 2.60
C GLN A 29 -10.63 -4.11 3.45
N PRO A 30 -10.50 -5.41 3.77
CA PRO A 30 -11.53 -6.06 4.56
C PRO A 30 -11.60 -5.30 5.89
N LYS A 31 -12.82 -4.90 6.30
CA LYS A 31 -13.06 -4.07 7.49
C LYS A 31 -12.48 -4.65 8.78
N ASP A 32 -12.10 -5.93 8.74
CA ASP A 32 -11.60 -6.70 9.85
C ASP A 32 -10.10 -6.52 10.12
N PHE A 33 -9.37 -5.86 9.21
CA PHE A 33 -7.94 -5.57 9.37
C PHE A 33 -7.69 -4.15 9.90
N VAL A 34 -6.72 -4.05 10.79
CA VAL A 34 -6.20 -2.82 11.37
C VAL A 34 -4.68 -2.79 11.25
N ASP A 35 -4.11 -1.59 11.14
CA ASP A 35 -2.68 -1.41 11.35
C ASP A 35 -2.38 -1.54 12.86
N ILE A 36 -1.43 -2.39 13.23
CA ILE A 36 -1.04 -2.61 14.63
C ILE A 36 -0.64 -1.29 15.33
N THR A 37 -0.03 -0.35 14.62
CA THR A 37 0.44 0.92 15.20
C THR A 37 -0.72 1.79 15.70
N THR A 38 -1.93 1.57 15.19
CA THR A 38 -3.16 2.26 15.66
C THR A 38 -3.73 1.66 16.94
N VAL A 39 -3.37 0.41 17.28
CA VAL A 39 -3.88 -0.33 18.45
C VAL A 39 -2.82 -0.41 19.56
N ALA A 40 -1.55 -0.56 19.18
CA ALA A 40 -0.40 -0.66 20.07
C ALA A 40 0.77 0.19 19.50
N PRO A 41 0.76 1.52 19.72
CA PRO A 41 1.72 2.45 19.12
C PRO A 41 3.19 2.20 19.48
N ASP A 42 3.42 1.60 20.66
CA ASP A 42 4.78 1.33 21.17
C ASP A 42 5.38 0.03 20.59
N VAL A 43 4.60 -0.75 19.83
CA VAL A 43 5.10 -1.99 19.20
C VAL A 43 5.98 -1.64 18.01
N GLN A 44 7.21 -2.13 18.04
CA GLN A 44 8.13 -2.00 16.92
C GLN A 44 7.77 -3.00 15.80
N VAL A 45 7.84 -2.53 14.56
CA VAL A 45 7.50 -3.31 13.37
C VAL A 45 8.67 -3.31 12.38
N ASP A 46 8.97 -4.48 11.82
CA ASP A 46 9.98 -4.68 10.77
C ASP A 46 9.34 -5.39 9.58
N ILE A 47 8.81 -4.62 8.63
CA ILE A 47 8.08 -5.12 7.46
C ILE A 47 9.07 -5.53 6.37
N ARG A 48 9.84 -6.59 6.62
CA ARG A 48 10.94 -7.06 5.75
C ARG A 48 10.54 -7.30 4.29
N TYR A 49 9.30 -7.72 4.07
CA TYR A 49 8.81 -8.02 2.73
C TYR A 49 8.52 -6.76 1.89
N PHE A 50 8.45 -5.58 2.51
CA PHE A 50 8.38 -4.29 1.79
C PHE A 50 9.75 -3.81 1.28
N THR A 51 10.86 -4.27 1.87
CA THR A 51 12.21 -3.80 1.53
C THR A 51 13.01 -4.89 0.81
N SER A 52 14.28 -4.63 0.47
CA SER A 52 15.22 -5.66 0.02
C SER A 52 15.82 -6.48 1.18
N HIS A 53 15.59 -6.09 2.44
CA HIS A 53 16.07 -6.81 3.61
C HIS A 53 15.17 -8.02 3.94
N ASN A 54 15.17 -8.99 3.03
CA ASN A 54 14.48 -10.26 3.18
C ASN A 54 15.22 -11.35 2.39
N PHE A 55 14.71 -12.58 2.42
CA PHE A 55 15.36 -13.75 1.85
C PHE A 55 15.59 -13.71 0.32
N ILE A 56 14.84 -12.90 -0.44
CA ILE A 56 15.01 -12.75 -1.90
C ILE A 56 15.80 -11.50 -2.31
N GLY A 57 16.23 -10.66 -1.37
CA GLY A 57 17.02 -9.46 -1.67
C GLY A 57 16.26 -8.34 -2.41
N ARG A 58 14.92 -8.42 -2.51
CA ARG A 58 14.05 -7.42 -3.15
C ARG A 58 12.65 -7.40 -2.54
N PRO A 59 11.87 -6.32 -2.67
CA PRO A 59 10.48 -6.27 -2.19
C PRO A 59 9.62 -7.41 -2.77
N ILE A 60 8.79 -8.02 -1.93
CA ILE A 60 7.85 -9.08 -2.35
C ILE A 60 6.63 -8.45 -3.00
N LYS A 61 6.22 -9.00 -4.16
CA LYS A 61 5.01 -8.56 -4.87
C LYS A 61 3.79 -8.61 -3.92
N GLY A 62 3.07 -7.50 -3.83
CA GLY A 62 1.89 -7.35 -2.95
C GLY A 62 2.16 -6.62 -1.64
N TYR A 63 3.42 -6.50 -1.22
CA TYR A 63 3.82 -5.68 -0.08
C TYR A 63 4.14 -4.25 -0.56
N ASN A 64 3.10 -3.48 -0.83
CA ASN A 64 3.22 -2.15 -1.45
C ASN A 64 3.47 -1.00 -0.45
N ALA A 65 3.37 -1.26 0.85
CA ALA A 65 3.58 -0.28 1.92
C ALA A 65 4.16 -0.95 3.17
N PRO A 66 4.91 -0.23 4.02
CA PRO A 66 5.48 -0.74 5.27
C PRO A 66 4.44 -0.77 6.40
N VAL A 67 3.32 -1.47 6.20
CA VAL A 67 2.18 -1.52 7.14
C VAL A 67 2.02 -2.93 7.70
N CYS A 68 1.85 -3.06 9.01
CA CYS A 68 1.55 -4.34 9.66
C CYS A 68 0.04 -4.48 9.85
N LEU A 69 -0.62 -5.09 8.87
CA LEU A 69 -2.06 -5.37 8.95
C LEU A 69 -2.32 -6.66 9.73
N LEU A 70 -3.12 -6.56 10.78
CA LEU A 70 -3.59 -7.68 11.59
C LEU A 70 -5.11 -7.66 11.68
N THR A 71 -5.72 -8.82 11.92
CA THR A 71 -7.13 -8.81 12.33
C THR A 71 -7.28 -8.09 13.67
N ARG A 72 -8.41 -7.43 13.92
CA ARG A 72 -8.63 -6.74 15.19
C ARG A 72 -8.41 -7.63 16.43
N PRO A 73 -8.87 -8.91 16.47
CA PRO A 73 -8.55 -9.80 17.59
C PRO A 73 -7.05 -10.04 17.79
N ALA A 74 -6.29 -10.22 16.70
CA ALA A 74 -4.85 -10.42 16.77
C ALA A 74 -4.13 -9.15 17.26
N ALA A 75 -4.51 -7.97 16.77
CA ALA A 75 -3.94 -6.71 17.22
C ALA A 75 -4.17 -6.47 18.73
N ASN A 76 -5.37 -6.78 19.22
CA ASN A 76 -5.68 -6.71 20.65
C ASN A 76 -4.85 -7.69 21.49
N ALA A 77 -4.61 -8.91 21.00
CA ALA A 77 -3.78 -9.89 21.68
C ALA A 77 -2.31 -9.42 21.78
N VAL A 78 -1.76 -8.87 20.69
CA VAL A 78 -0.41 -8.27 20.68
C VAL A 78 -0.33 -7.13 21.69
N LYS A 79 -1.32 -6.23 21.71
CA LYS A 79 -1.39 -5.14 22.68
C LYS A 79 -1.33 -5.64 24.12
N GLN A 80 -2.08 -6.69 24.47
CA GLN A 80 -2.08 -7.24 25.82
C GLN A 80 -0.71 -7.79 26.24
N VAL A 81 0.01 -8.43 25.32
CA VAL A 81 1.37 -8.90 25.60
C VAL A 81 2.31 -7.72 25.76
N ALA A 82 2.28 -6.75 24.85
CA ALA A 82 3.08 -5.52 24.94
C ALA A 82 2.85 -4.78 26.27
N ASP A 83 1.59 -4.64 26.70
CA ASP A 83 1.24 -4.01 27.98
C ASP A 83 1.85 -4.76 29.18
N ARG A 84 1.90 -6.09 29.15
CA ARG A 84 2.50 -6.93 30.21
C ARG A 84 4.01 -6.88 30.23
N LEU A 85 4.63 -6.72 29.06
CA LEU A 85 6.09 -6.61 28.92
C LEU A 85 6.61 -5.20 29.20
N ARG A 86 5.76 -4.16 29.14
CA ARG A 86 6.14 -2.77 29.38
C ARG A 86 6.97 -2.54 30.65
N PRO A 87 6.62 -3.11 31.83
CA PRO A 87 7.42 -2.91 33.04
C PRO A 87 8.82 -3.53 32.99
N LEU A 88 9.08 -4.42 32.04
CA LEU A 88 10.37 -5.07 31.85
C LEU A 88 11.33 -4.21 31.00
N ASP A 89 10.86 -3.09 30.45
CA ASP A 89 11.64 -2.16 29.63
C ASP A 89 12.42 -2.88 28.51
N LEU A 90 11.75 -3.86 27.90
CA LEU A 90 12.31 -4.60 26.78
C LEU A 90 12.34 -3.69 25.55
N PRO A 91 13.44 -3.73 24.78
CA PRO A 91 13.56 -2.98 23.55
C PRO A 91 12.58 -3.47 22.48
#